data_AF-K1RT65-F1
#
_entry.id   AF-K1RT65-F1
#
_cell.length_a   1.000
_cell.length_b   1.000
_cell.length_c   1.000
_cell.angle_alpha   90.00
_cell.angle_beta   90.00
_cell.angle_gamma   90.00
#
_symmetry.space_group_name_H-M   'P 1'
#
loop_
_entity.id
_entity.type
_entity.pdbx_description
1 polymer ?
#
loop_
_entity_poly.entity_id
_entity_poly.type
_entity_poly.pdbx_seq_one_letter_code
_entity_poly.pdbx_strand_id
1 'polypeptide(L)'
;MDFHFEAGRTYKIRIEFVNDRRGARVIFGYSAGWENFPAAVEAARKADVAILCMGDNEETSGENFDRTDLNLPGRQLELVQAVYATGTPVVLVLQSGRPVTANWENDHLPAILEAWFPGEQGGTAIAKTLFGDAAPGGRLPITFPRSVGQIPCHYSRRPGGGKRYVEMDWLPLYPFGYGL
;
A
#
# COMPACT_ATOMS: atom_id res chain seq x y z
N MET A 1 24.41 16.69 -10.86
CA MET A 1 25.68 16.02 -11.21
C MET A 1 25.52 14.63 -10.65
N ASP A 2 25.16 13.68 -11.50
CA ASP A 2 24.76 12.34 -11.04
C ASP A 2 26.04 11.55 -10.73
N PHE A 3 26.18 11.14 -9.47
CA PHE A 3 27.28 10.30 -9.06
C PHE A 3 26.96 8.84 -9.39
N HIS A 4 27.82 8.21 -10.19
CA HIS A 4 27.68 6.81 -10.58
C HIS A 4 28.70 5.94 -9.85
N PHE A 5 28.23 4.90 -9.17
CA PHE A 5 29.09 3.88 -8.58
C PHE A 5 29.56 2.90 -9.67
N GLU A 6 30.85 2.56 -9.64
CA GLU A 6 31.47 1.54 -10.48
C GLU A 6 31.48 0.21 -9.71
N ALA A 7 31.00 -0.85 -10.36
CA ALA A 7 30.99 -2.18 -9.77
C ALA A 7 32.41 -2.61 -9.36
N GLY A 8 32.56 -3.08 -8.12
CA GLY A 8 33.85 -3.53 -7.57
C GLY A 8 34.81 -2.43 -7.12
N ARG A 9 34.47 -1.14 -7.29
CA ARG A 9 35.30 -0.03 -6.83
C ARG A 9 34.99 0.33 -5.37
N THR A 10 36.02 0.50 -4.57
CA THR A 10 35.91 0.99 -3.19
C THR A 10 35.82 2.52 -3.18
N TYR A 11 34.80 3.04 -2.50
CA TYR A 11 34.59 4.47 -2.32
C TYR A 11 34.76 4.86 -0.86
N LYS A 12 35.53 5.91 -0.59
CA LYS A 12 35.67 6.46 0.76
C LYS A 12 34.49 7.40 1.03
N ILE A 13 33.62 7.01 1.96
CA ILE A 13 32.49 7.81 2.41
C ILE A 13 32.86 8.40 3.77
N ARG A 14 32.72 9.72 3.93
CA ARG A 14 32.89 10.42 5.21
C ARG A 14 31.60 11.17 5.51
N ILE A 15 31.00 10.85 6.65
CA ILE A 15 29.83 11.54 7.18
C ILE A 15 30.27 12.23 8.46
N GLU A 16 30.20 13.55 8.48
CA GLU A 16 30.46 14.35 9.67
C GLU A 16 29.15 14.96 10.13
N PHE A 17 28.80 14.71 11.39
CA PHE A 17 27.54 15.14 11.96
C PHE A 17 27.76 15.54 13.41
N VAL A 18 27.18 16.67 13.81
CA VAL A 18 27.21 17.19 15.18
C VAL A 18 25.76 17.33 15.63
N ASN A 19 25.43 16.76 16.79
CA ASN A 19 24.13 16.92 17.42
C ASN A 19 24.29 17.64 18.75
N ASP A 20 23.59 18.75 18.92
CA ASP A 20 23.65 19.60 20.10
C ASP A 20 22.45 19.43 21.05
N ARG A 21 21.43 18.60 20.70
CA ARG A 21 20.32 18.16 21.59
C ARG A 21 19.81 16.74 21.24
N ARG A 22 18.67 16.29 21.80
CA ARG A 22 18.14 14.91 21.75
C ARG A 22 18.22 14.22 20.37
N GLY A 23 18.39 12.89 20.40
CA GLY A 23 18.05 11.90 19.34
C GLY A 23 18.35 12.29 17.90
N ALA A 24 19.47 11.81 17.35
CA ALA A 24 19.76 11.94 15.93
C ALA A 24 19.83 10.58 15.24
N ARG A 25 19.26 10.52 14.04
CA ARG A 25 19.40 9.40 13.11
C ARG A 25 20.03 9.92 11.84
N VAL A 26 21.16 9.34 11.44
CA VAL A 26 21.78 9.62 10.14
C VAL A 26 21.58 8.41 9.26
N ILE A 27 20.89 8.59 8.13
CA ILE A 27 20.69 7.55 7.12
C ILE A 27 21.51 7.94 5.89
N PHE A 28 22.42 7.05 5.48
CA PHE A 28 23.08 7.15 4.18
C PHE A 28 22.48 6.08 3.26
N GLY A 29 21.66 6.54 2.32
CA GLY A 29 21.08 5.69 1.29
C GLY A 29 21.56 6.13 -0.09
N TYR A 30 21.68 5.16 -0.99
CA TYR A 30 21.84 5.42 -2.42
C TYR A 30 20.67 4.77 -3.14
N SER A 31 19.91 5.57 -3.89
CA SER A 31 18.94 5.07 -4.85
C SER A 31 19.54 5.25 -6.24
N ALA A 32 19.62 4.16 -7.01
CA ALA A 32 20.18 4.16 -8.36
C ALA A 32 19.35 4.95 -9.40
N GLY A 33 18.29 5.65 -8.96
CA GLY A 33 17.42 6.45 -9.79
C GLY A 33 16.21 5.68 -10.33
N TRP A 34 15.09 6.41 -10.41
CA TRP A 34 13.77 6.10 -10.97
C TRP A 34 13.22 4.69 -10.73
N GLU A 35 12.20 4.62 -9.89
CA GLU A 35 11.28 3.47 -9.88
C GLU A 35 10.77 3.25 -11.30
N ASN A 36 11.08 2.10 -11.89
CA ASN A 36 10.60 1.72 -13.21
C ASN A 36 9.96 0.34 -13.13
N PHE A 37 8.98 0.11 -14.00
CA PHE A 37 8.17 -1.09 -14.00
C PHE A 37 8.55 -2.17 -15.03
N PRO A 38 9.43 -1.98 -16.04
CA PRO A 38 9.72 -3.02 -17.04
C PRO A 38 10.04 -4.39 -16.46
N ALA A 39 10.88 -4.48 -15.42
CA ALA A 39 11.23 -5.76 -14.82
C ALA A 39 10.01 -6.48 -14.19
N ALA A 40 9.15 -5.74 -13.49
CA ALA A 40 7.92 -6.27 -12.89
C ALA A 40 6.88 -6.67 -13.97
N VAL A 41 6.74 -5.84 -15.01
CA VAL A 41 5.86 -6.11 -16.16
C VAL A 41 6.30 -7.37 -16.90
N GLU A 42 7.59 -7.52 -17.19
CA GLU A 42 8.13 -8.70 -17.86
C GLU A 42 8.05 -9.96 -17.01
N ALA A 43 8.18 -9.85 -15.69
CA ALA A 43 7.94 -10.96 -14.77
C ALA A 43 6.46 -11.38 -14.78
N ALA A 44 5.53 -10.42 -14.73
CA ALA A 44 4.09 -10.69 -14.76
C ALA A 44 3.67 -11.39 -16.05
N ARG A 45 4.14 -10.94 -17.23
CA ARG A 45 3.84 -11.57 -18.53
C ARG A 45 4.18 -13.06 -18.61
N LYS A 46 5.07 -13.55 -17.75
CA LYS A 46 5.55 -14.93 -17.71
C LYS A 46 4.91 -15.75 -16.58
N ALA A 47 4.03 -15.15 -15.79
CA ALA A 47 3.38 -15.77 -14.65
C ALA A 47 1.90 -16.02 -14.97
N ASP A 48 1.32 -17.05 -14.34
CA ASP A 48 -0.12 -17.30 -14.41
C ASP A 48 -0.91 -16.33 -13.51
N VAL A 49 -0.28 -15.84 -12.44
CA VAL A 49 -0.85 -14.90 -11.46
C VAL A 49 0.27 -13.98 -10.96
N ALA A 50 -0.02 -12.69 -10.81
CA ALA A 50 0.87 -11.72 -10.17
C ALA A 50 0.35 -11.34 -8.78
N ILE A 51 1.13 -11.62 -7.74
CA ILE A 51 0.85 -11.19 -6.37
C ILE A 51 1.61 -9.88 -6.13
N LEU A 52 0.87 -8.78 -5.95
CA LEU A 52 1.44 -7.46 -5.70
C LEU A 52 1.24 -7.05 -4.24
N CYS A 53 2.33 -6.87 -3.50
CA CYS A 53 2.29 -6.38 -2.13
C CYS A 53 2.46 -4.86 -2.11
N MET A 54 1.39 -4.14 -1.77
CA MET A 54 1.31 -2.68 -1.78
C MET A 54 0.82 -2.18 -0.42
N GLY A 55 0.95 -0.88 -0.15
CA GLY A 55 0.45 -0.27 1.08
C GLY A 55 1.40 0.75 1.66
N ASP A 56 1.35 0.88 2.98
CA ASP A 56 2.20 1.79 3.75
C ASP A 56 3.44 1.05 4.28
N ASN A 57 4.35 1.81 4.87
CA ASN A 57 5.56 1.38 5.56
C ASN A 57 5.88 2.35 6.71
N GLU A 58 7.03 2.20 7.36
CA GLU A 58 7.48 3.05 8.47
C GLU A 58 7.74 4.52 8.08
N GLU A 59 7.80 4.85 6.79
CA GLU A 59 7.98 6.21 6.28
C GLU A 59 6.65 6.88 5.88
N THR A 60 5.59 6.09 5.74
CA THR A 60 4.26 6.54 5.29
C THR A 60 3.17 6.30 6.34
N SER A 61 3.49 5.56 7.41
CA SER A 61 2.61 5.31 8.54
C SER A 61 3.36 5.26 9.87
N GLY A 62 2.89 6.04 10.84
CA GLY A 62 3.48 6.10 12.17
C GLY A 62 3.15 7.40 12.89
N GLU A 63 3.78 7.60 14.05
CA GLU A 63 3.67 8.82 14.83
C GLU A 63 4.25 10.01 14.04
N ASN A 64 3.48 11.09 13.90
CA ASN A 64 3.81 12.27 13.10
C ASN A 64 3.84 12.05 11.57
N PHE A 65 3.26 10.94 11.08
CA PHE A 65 3.12 10.64 9.64
C PHE A 65 1.65 10.64 9.21
N ASP A 66 0.94 11.73 9.52
CA ASP A 66 -0.42 11.96 9.02
C ASP A 66 -0.40 12.17 7.51
N ARG A 67 -1.40 11.58 6.83
CA ARG A 67 -1.55 11.69 5.38
C ARG A 67 -2.72 12.61 5.04
N THR A 68 -2.52 13.49 4.07
CA THR A 68 -3.57 14.36 3.51
C THR A 68 -4.44 13.64 2.49
N ASP A 69 -3.98 12.50 1.99
CA ASP A 69 -4.64 11.67 1.01
C ASP A 69 -4.48 10.18 1.34
N LEU A 70 -5.47 9.37 0.97
CA LEU A 70 -5.53 7.94 1.32
C LEU A 70 -5.28 7.00 0.13
N ASN A 71 -4.85 7.50 -1.04
CA ASN A 71 -4.47 6.62 -2.15
C ASN A 71 -3.23 5.78 -1.78
N LEU A 72 -2.88 4.77 -2.58
CA LEU A 72 -1.61 4.07 -2.38
C LEU A 72 -0.41 5.06 -2.49
N PRO A 73 0.57 5.02 -1.56
CA PRO A 73 1.72 5.92 -1.61
C PRO A 73 2.55 5.80 -2.89
N GLY A 74 3.17 6.91 -3.30
CA GLY A 74 4.13 6.93 -4.40
C GLY A 74 3.49 6.50 -5.73
N ARG A 75 4.20 5.64 -6.48
CA ARG A 75 3.77 5.18 -7.80
C ARG A 75 3.20 3.75 -7.78
N GLN A 76 2.72 3.31 -6.61
CA GLN A 76 2.21 1.96 -6.42
C GLN A 76 0.99 1.67 -7.32
N LEU A 77 0.04 2.60 -7.43
CA LEU A 77 -1.10 2.44 -8.35
C LEU A 77 -0.64 2.33 -9.81
N GLU A 78 0.36 3.10 -10.23
CA GLU A 78 0.91 3.01 -11.59
C GLU A 78 1.55 1.64 -11.85
N LEU A 79 2.26 1.08 -10.86
CA LEU A 79 2.80 -0.28 -10.94
C LEU A 79 1.69 -1.33 -11.05
N VAL A 80 0.65 -1.23 -10.22
CA VAL A 80 -0.51 -2.13 -10.27
C VAL A 80 -1.17 -2.05 -11.65
N GLN A 81 -1.40 -0.86 -12.18
CA GLN A 81 -1.97 -0.63 -13.50
C GLN A 81 -1.09 -1.21 -14.62
N ALA A 82 0.24 -1.01 -14.54
CA ALA A 82 1.18 -1.53 -15.53
C ALA A 82 1.20 -3.06 -15.56
N VAL A 83 1.14 -3.70 -14.38
CA VAL A 83 1.06 -5.17 -14.27
C VAL A 83 -0.31 -5.68 -14.73
N TYR A 84 -1.40 -5.04 -14.33
CA TYR A 84 -2.76 -5.37 -14.78
C TYR A 84 -2.89 -5.31 -16.31
N ALA A 85 -2.28 -4.30 -16.95
CA ALA A 85 -2.29 -4.12 -18.41
C ALA A 85 -1.58 -5.25 -19.17
N THR A 86 -0.82 -6.13 -18.50
CA THR A 86 -0.26 -7.33 -19.13
C THR A 86 -1.30 -8.40 -19.46
N GLY A 87 -2.49 -8.32 -18.84
CA GLY A 87 -3.52 -9.36 -18.89
C GLY A 87 -3.34 -10.48 -17.87
N THR A 88 -2.27 -10.44 -17.07
CA THR A 88 -2.03 -11.38 -15.97
C THR A 88 -3.01 -11.09 -14.82
N PRO A 89 -3.75 -12.08 -14.31
CA PRO A 89 -4.57 -11.92 -13.12
C PRO A 89 -3.74 -11.39 -11.94
N VAL A 90 -4.22 -10.33 -11.30
CA VAL A 90 -3.51 -9.69 -10.18
C VAL A 90 -4.24 -9.96 -8.87
N VAL A 91 -3.50 -10.43 -7.87
CA VAL A 91 -3.93 -10.48 -6.49
C VAL A 91 -3.20 -9.38 -5.73
N LEU A 92 -3.94 -8.40 -5.20
CA LEU A 92 -3.36 -7.33 -4.41
C LEU A 92 -3.33 -7.72 -2.94
N VAL A 93 -2.16 -7.68 -2.32
CA VAL A 93 -2.00 -7.78 -0.86
C VAL A 93 -1.71 -6.39 -0.34
N LEU A 94 -2.65 -5.86 0.46
CA LEU A 94 -2.52 -4.56 1.11
C LEU A 94 -1.90 -4.72 2.49
N GLN A 95 -0.82 -4.00 2.73
CA GLN A 95 -0.17 -3.87 4.03
C GLN A 95 -0.20 -2.40 4.44
N SER A 96 -1.33 -1.96 4.97
CA SER A 96 -1.55 -0.55 5.27
C SER A 96 -1.73 -0.32 6.78
N GLY A 97 -1.26 0.84 7.26
CA GLY A 97 -1.46 1.22 8.67
C GLY A 97 -2.83 1.84 8.94
N ARG A 98 -3.59 2.10 7.89
CA ARG A 98 -4.89 2.79 7.88
C ARG A 98 -5.68 2.41 6.62
N PRO A 99 -6.98 2.71 6.56
CA PRO A 99 -7.76 2.51 5.35
C PRO A 99 -7.21 3.31 4.16
N VAL A 100 -7.15 2.68 2.99
CA VAL A 100 -6.77 3.32 1.71
C VAL A 100 -7.98 3.51 0.80
N THR A 101 -7.94 4.51 -0.08
CA THR A 101 -8.96 4.77 -1.12
C THR A 101 -8.71 3.95 -2.37
N ALA A 102 -8.69 2.62 -2.22
CA ALA A 102 -8.35 1.64 -3.27
C ALA A 102 -9.49 1.40 -4.30
N ASN A 103 -10.04 2.48 -4.87
CA ASN A 103 -11.20 2.40 -5.77
C ASN A 103 -10.86 1.72 -7.09
N TRP A 104 -9.75 2.13 -7.72
CA TRP A 104 -9.36 1.58 -9.02
C TRP A 104 -9.07 0.08 -8.87
N GLU A 105 -8.37 -0.28 -7.81
CA GLU A 105 -8.03 -1.65 -7.47
C GLU A 105 -9.29 -2.49 -7.25
N ASN A 106 -10.27 -1.99 -6.48
CA ASN A 106 -11.55 -2.68 -6.28
C ASN A 106 -12.31 -2.91 -7.60
N ASP A 107 -12.29 -1.95 -8.50
CA ASP A 107 -13.08 -2.01 -9.74
C ASP A 107 -12.43 -2.88 -10.83
N HIS A 108 -11.12 -3.13 -10.75
CA HIS A 108 -10.35 -3.82 -11.80
C HIS A 108 -9.75 -5.15 -11.35
N LEU A 109 -9.39 -5.30 -10.08
CA LEU A 109 -8.67 -6.49 -9.61
C LEU A 109 -9.65 -7.58 -9.15
N PRO A 110 -9.38 -8.85 -9.48
CA PRO A 110 -10.24 -9.96 -9.07
C PRO A 110 -10.14 -10.28 -7.57
N ALA A 111 -9.06 -9.88 -6.89
CA ALA A 111 -8.84 -10.19 -5.49
C ALA A 111 -7.99 -9.12 -4.78
N ILE A 112 -8.43 -8.75 -3.57
CA ILE A 112 -7.70 -7.87 -2.65
C ILE A 112 -7.71 -8.51 -1.26
N LEU A 113 -6.53 -8.66 -0.66
CA LEU A 113 -6.33 -9.13 0.71
C LEU A 113 -5.76 -8.00 1.56
N GLU A 114 -6.54 -7.47 2.50
CA GLU A 114 -6.04 -6.56 3.53
C GLU A 114 -5.36 -7.35 4.65
N ALA A 115 -4.06 -7.13 4.83
CA ALA A 115 -3.20 -7.81 5.80
C ALA A 115 -2.67 -6.89 6.91
N TRP A 116 -2.95 -5.58 6.86
CA TRP A 116 -2.47 -4.58 7.82
C TRP A 116 -0.94 -4.61 7.98
N PHE A 117 -0.43 -4.40 9.20
CA PHE A 117 0.94 -4.73 9.57
C PHE A 117 0.96 -6.06 10.35
N PRO A 118 1.17 -7.21 9.68
CA PRO A 118 0.91 -8.54 10.23
C PRO A 118 2.03 -9.10 11.13
N GLY A 119 3.04 -8.29 11.47
CA GLY A 119 4.15 -8.69 12.33
C GLY A 119 5.09 -9.74 11.71
N GLU A 120 5.93 -10.35 12.55
CA GLU A 120 7.06 -11.22 12.11
C GLU A 120 6.62 -12.47 11.33
N GLN A 121 5.46 -13.03 11.65
CA GLN A 121 4.89 -14.21 10.96
C GLN A 121 3.95 -13.83 9.82
N GLY A 122 3.89 -12.54 9.47
CA GLY A 122 2.90 -12.02 8.54
C GLY A 122 3.03 -12.57 7.12
N GLY A 123 4.25 -12.72 6.61
CA GLY A 123 4.47 -13.34 5.29
C GLY A 123 3.94 -14.77 5.23
N THR A 124 4.16 -15.56 6.29
CA THR A 124 3.62 -16.93 6.40
C THR A 124 2.09 -16.93 6.49
N ALA A 125 1.50 -16.01 7.26
CA ALA A 125 0.05 -15.90 7.38
C ALA A 125 -0.62 -15.51 6.05
N ILE A 126 -0.04 -14.55 5.31
CA ILE A 126 -0.48 -14.14 3.98
C ILE A 126 -0.42 -15.33 3.02
N ALA A 127 0.74 -16.02 2.93
CA ALA A 127 0.90 -17.17 2.06
C ALA A 127 -0.13 -18.28 2.37
N LYS A 128 -0.26 -18.68 3.63
CA LYS A 128 -1.27 -19.69 4.02
C LYS A 128 -2.69 -19.29 3.64
N THR A 129 -3.01 -18.01 3.73
CA THR A 129 -4.34 -17.50 3.33
C THR A 129 -4.53 -17.57 1.82
N LEU A 130 -3.55 -17.11 1.04
CA LEU A 130 -3.62 -17.09 -0.43
C LEU A 130 -3.65 -18.50 -1.05
N PHE A 131 -2.95 -19.45 -0.45
CA PHE A 131 -2.89 -20.84 -0.93
C PHE A 131 -3.96 -21.75 -0.29
N GLY A 132 -4.80 -21.23 0.61
CA GLY A 132 -5.92 -21.96 1.19
C GLY A 132 -5.60 -22.86 2.37
N ASP A 133 -4.37 -22.84 2.89
CA ASP A 133 -3.99 -23.53 4.14
C ASP A 133 -4.69 -22.92 5.37
N ALA A 134 -5.13 -21.66 5.27
CA ALA A 134 -5.95 -20.98 6.26
C ALA A 134 -7.08 -20.22 5.57
N ALA A 135 -8.31 -20.35 6.05
CA ALA A 135 -9.44 -19.60 5.51
C ALA A 135 -9.36 -18.11 5.95
N PRO A 136 -9.70 -17.15 5.06
CA PRO A 136 -9.74 -15.73 5.42
C PRO A 136 -10.91 -15.45 6.37
N GLY A 137 -10.65 -15.45 7.68
CA GLY A 137 -11.65 -15.20 8.73
C GLY A 137 -11.74 -13.76 9.23
N GLY A 138 -10.91 -12.85 8.71
CA GLY A 138 -10.85 -11.46 9.14
C GLY A 138 -12.11 -10.66 8.79
N ARG A 139 -12.42 -9.65 9.62
CA ARG A 139 -13.46 -8.64 9.36
C ARG A 139 -12.90 -7.26 9.64
N LEU A 140 -13.23 -6.27 8.80
CA LEU A 140 -12.66 -4.93 8.90
C LEU A 140 -13.06 -4.24 10.21
N PRO A 141 -12.12 -3.80 11.05
CA PRO A 141 -12.41 -3.08 12.29
C PRO A 141 -12.70 -1.59 12.04
N ILE A 142 -12.55 -1.13 10.79
CA ILE A 142 -12.73 0.27 10.37
C ILE A 142 -13.24 0.31 8.93
N THR A 143 -14.05 1.32 8.62
CA THR A 143 -14.58 1.56 7.28
C THR A 143 -13.49 2.10 6.34
N PHE A 144 -13.45 1.60 5.10
CA PHE A 144 -12.63 2.13 4.02
C PHE A 144 -13.42 3.15 3.20
N PRO A 145 -13.02 4.43 3.18
CA PRO A 145 -13.68 5.43 2.38
C PRO A 145 -13.32 5.29 0.89
N ARG A 146 -14.18 5.80 0.01
CA ARG A 146 -13.88 5.97 -1.41
C ARG A 146 -13.11 7.26 -1.70
N SER A 147 -13.19 8.25 -0.81
CA SER A 147 -12.47 9.53 -0.93
C SER A 147 -12.26 10.13 0.45
N VAL A 148 -11.19 10.93 0.62
CA VAL A 148 -10.97 11.70 1.85
C VAL A 148 -12.13 12.65 2.18
N GLY A 149 -12.89 13.10 1.17
CA GLY A 149 -14.11 13.90 1.36
C GLY A 149 -15.26 13.17 2.05
N GLN A 150 -15.22 11.83 2.14
CA GLN A 150 -16.19 11.06 2.92
C GLN A 150 -15.90 11.03 4.42
N ILE A 151 -14.73 11.50 4.86
CA ILE A 151 -14.33 11.46 6.26
C ILE A 151 -15.06 12.57 7.03
N PRO A 152 -15.71 12.28 8.19
CA PRO A 152 -15.70 11.02 8.93
C PRO A 152 -16.61 9.92 8.33
N CYS A 153 -16.03 8.74 8.05
CA CYS A 153 -16.69 7.62 7.38
C CYS A 153 -17.05 6.44 8.32
N HIS A 154 -17.23 6.68 9.62
CA HIS A 154 -17.62 5.63 10.58
C HIS A 154 -19.04 5.07 10.37
N TYR A 155 -19.28 3.84 10.88
CA TYR A 155 -20.56 3.10 10.76
C TYR A 155 -21.67 3.67 11.66
N SER A 156 -21.31 4.24 12.81
CA SER A 156 -22.23 4.70 13.85
C SER A 156 -22.80 6.09 13.57
N ARG A 157 -23.29 6.33 12.35
CA ARG A 157 -23.81 7.64 11.95
C ARG A 157 -25.19 7.90 12.55
N ARG A 158 -25.49 9.18 12.81
CA ARG A 158 -26.83 9.59 13.24
C ARG A 158 -27.84 9.46 12.09
N PRO A 159 -29.09 9.08 12.38
CA PRO A 159 -30.17 9.15 11.39
C PRO A 159 -30.34 10.59 10.86
N GLY A 160 -30.47 10.75 9.54
CA GLY A 160 -30.69 12.07 8.89
C GLY A 160 -29.53 12.58 8.02
N GLY A 161 -28.44 11.83 7.89
CA GLY A 161 -27.37 12.13 6.92
C GLY A 161 -27.85 12.02 5.46
N GLY A 162 -27.19 12.77 4.56
CA GLY A 162 -27.43 12.69 3.12
C GLY A 162 -27.29 11.26 2.59
N LYS A 163 -27.99 10.95 1.50
CA LYS A 163 -27.97 9.61 0.89
C LYS A 163 -26.90 9.44 -0.19
N ARG A 164 -26.30 10.55 -0.65
CA ARG A 164 -25.36 10.60 -1.78
C ARG A 164 -24.56 11.92 -1.77
N TYR A 165 -23.33 11.91 -2.28
CA TYR A 165 -22.55 13.11 -2.60
C TYR A 165 -22.78 13.51 -4.07
N VAL A 166 -22.51 14.77 -4.46
CA VAL A 166 -22.71 15.20 -5.85
C VAL A 166 -21.92 14.31 -6.83
N GLU A 167 -20.69 13.95 -6.46
CA GLU A 167 -19.74 13.24 -7.29
C GLU A 167 -19.81 11.71 -7.14
N MET A 168 -20.41 11.17 -6.08
CA MET A 168 -20.27 9.76 -5.72
C MET A 168 -21.36 9.24 -4.77
N ASP A 169 -21.47 7.92 -4.68
CA ASP A 169 -22.30 7.27 -3.67
C ASP A 169 -21.84 7.64 -2.25
N TRP A 170 -22.78 7.63 -1.32
CA TRP A 170 -22.53 7.78 0.10
C TRP A 170 -21.93 6.53 0.75
N LEU A 171 -22.16 5.36 0.18
CA LEU A 171 -21.64 4.10 0.69
C LEU A 171 -20.10 4.08 0.64
N PRO A 172 -19.46 3.50 1.68
CA PRO A 172 -18.02 3.34 1.70
C PRO A 172 -17.56 2.35 0.62
N LEU A 173 -16.24 2.26 0.44
CA LEU A 173 -15.64 1.22 -0.41
C LEU A 173 -15.83 -0.15 0.25
N TYR A 174 -15.43 -0.25 1.52
CA TYR A 174 -15.69 -1.40 2.38
C TYR A 174 -16.22 -0.93 3.74
N PRO A 175 -17.42 -1.37 4.18
CA PRO A 175 -17.96 -0.98 5.46
C PRO A 175 -17.24 -1.67 6.64
N PHE A 176 -17.37 -1.08 7.83
CA PHE A 176 -17.04 -1.78 9.08
C PHE A 176 -17.68 -3.18 9.12
N GLY A 177 -16.92 -4.18 9.56
CA GLY A 177 -17.35 -5.57 9.66
C GLY A 177 -17.36 -6.32 8.34
N TYR A 178 -16.95 -5.71 7.22
CA TYR A 178 -16.83 -6.41 5.94
C TYR A 178 -15.70 -7.45 5.94
N GLY A 179 -15.91 -8.53 5.21
CA GLY A 179 -14.96 -9.60 4.92
C GLY A 179 -15.72 -10.75 4.25
N LEU A 180 -15.06 -11.47 3.35
CA LEU A 180 -15.68 -12.54 2.56
C LEU A 180 -15.99 -13.78 3.40
#